data_AF-A0A0K1QGI7-F1
#
_entry.id   AF-A0A0K1QGI7-F1
#
_cell.length_a   1.000
_cell.length_b   1.000
_cell.length_c   1.000
_cell.angle_alpha   90.00
_cell.angle_beta   90.00
_cell.angle_gamma   90.00
#
_symmetry.space_group_name_H-M   'P 1'
#
loop_
_entity.id
_entity.type
_entity.pdbx_description
1 polymer ?
#
loop_
_entity_poly.entity_id
_entity_poly.type
_entity_poly.pdbx_seq_one_letter_code
_entity_poly.pdbx_strand_id
1 'polypeptide(L)'
;MTFASKLSFSSSRSRLASILGCLVVASSAVAVSFVSGCDDDPVTVRTRPDGGTQGTDAGSSSLKCGAVVSSVYDSPSFATNAAEELNLRAYAFAMDHKMDQTEGSNTAILTTAELTTAFTAGTPNLRSVSTAAAQAEVDGYLTAYGDAVGRVWTLAQAQADGGAQTGGKFESTFHVSATGLDLREATSRTLLGGAFYNHAVALAAGAMTEATVDRLVASFGATPAFANRTDEDAGADRDGLSASLASQRDDQSQSTGPYRRIRDALLTARAAAAAGDKCRDDLNQALSTFFAEWEKASYASAIYFLNLGSAAATAQPPKGPVALRAFGDAIGLIQSFRGVPQDRRKITDAQIDGLLAKIGADKAVDLLADTSNRTPSFVSAMQDIASLYGFTQSDVETFKKVF
;
A
#
# COMPACT_ATOMS: atom_id res chain seq x y z
N MET A 1 31.62 -21.97 -3.64
CA MET A 1 31.59 -20.54 -4.02
C MET A 1 30.16 -20.08 -3.81
N THR A 2 29.89 -19.46 -2.67
CA THR A 2 28.53 -19.17 -2.20
C THR A 2 28.50 -17.69 -1.87
N PHE A 3 27.89 -16.89 -2.73
CA PHE A 3 27.65 -15.46 -2.49
C PHE A 3 26.26 -15.31 -1.88
N ALA A 4 26.21 -15.08 -0.56
CA ALA A 4 25.03 -14.60 0.13
C ALA A 4 25.10 -13.06 0.17
N SER A 5 24.30 -12.39 -0.67
CA SER A 5 24.11 -10.95 -0.64
C SER A 5 23.03 -10.60 0.39
N LYS A 6 23.42 -9.96 1.50
CA LYS A 6 22.49 -9.30 2.42
C LYS A 6 22.12 -7.95 1.83
N LEU A 7 20.92 -7.85 1.25
CA LEU A 7 20.26 -6.58 0.97
C LEU A 7 19.53 -6.12 2.24
N SER A 8 20.05 -5.07 2.87
CA SER A 8 19.39 -4.37 3.97
C SER A 8 18.39 -3.37 3.38
N PHE A 9 17.10 -3.55 3.68
CA PHE A 9 16.02 -2.64 3.29
C PHE A 9 16.01 -1.44 4.25
N SER A 10 16.33 -0.25 3.73
CA SER A 10 16.08 1.01 4.43
C SER A 10 14.75 1.56 3.94
N SER A 11 13.69 1.44 4.76
CA SER A 11 12.50 2.25 4.56
C SER A 11 12.77 3.64 5.12
N SER A 12 12.91 4.63 4.24
CA SER A 12 12.92 6.04 4.58
C SER A 12 11.59 6.42 5.23
N ARG A 13 11.49 6.23 6.55
CA ARG A 13 10.45 6.87 7.35
C ARG A 13 10.65 8.38 7.26
N SER A 14 9.55 9.05 6.93
CA SER A 14 9.20 10.41 7.31
C SER A 14 9.90 10.86 8.61
N ARG A 15 10.99 11.61 8.47
CA ARG A 15 11.56 12.44 9.54
C ARG A 15 10.73 13.71 9.66
N LEU A 16 9.47 13.61 10.13
CA LEU A 16 8.63 14.78 10.42
C LEU A 16 8.03 14.79 11.84
N ALA A 17 8.43 13.84 12.70
CA ALA A 17 8.05 13.82 14.10
C ALA A 17 9.27 14.09 15.01
N SER A 18 9.91 15.26 14.89
CA SER A 18 10.63 15.92 16.00
C SER A 18 11.23 17.26 15.55
N ILE A 19 10.42 18.32 15.50
CA ILE A 19 10.92 19.70 15.58
C ILE A 19 9.97 20.47 16.49
N LEU A 20 10.21 20.36 17.80
CA LEU A 20 9.81 21.37 18.78
C LEU A 20 10.75 21.24 20.00
N GLY A 21 11.65 22.20 20.20
CA GLY A 21 12.31 22.42 21.50
C GLY A 21 13.83 22.62 21.50
N CYS A 22 14.24 23.88 21.67
CA CYS A 22 15.43 24.38 22.38
C CYS A 22 16.83 24.45 21.70
N LEU A 23 17.03 25.60 21.07
CA LEU A 23 18.14 26.58 21.12
C LEU A 23 19.30 26.43 22.16
N VAL A 24 20.55 26.48 21.64
CA VAL A 24 21.84 27.08 22.15
C VAL A 24 22.50 26.42 23.38
N VAL A 25 23.77 25.95 23.35
CA VAL A 25 25.06 26.69 23.37
C VAL A 25 26.21 25.86 22.73
N ALA A 26 27.17 26.58 22.12
CA ALA A 26 28.40 26.11 21.50
C ALA A 26 29.45 25.47 22.44
N SER A 27 30.32 24.60 21.91
CA SER A 27 31.79 24.81 21.83
C SER A 27 32.59 23.49 21.73
N SER A 28 33.65 23.57 20.91
CA SER A 28 34.94 22.85 21.00
C SER A 28 35.08 21.39 20.54
N ALA A 29 36.01 21.24 19.60
CA ALA A 29 36.59 20.00 19.10
C ALA A 29 37.47 19.31 20.14
N VAL A 30 37.38 17.97 20.22
CA VAL A 30 38.45 17.10 20.71
C VAL A 30 38.39 15.77 19.94
N ALA A 31 39.51 15.41 19.32
CA ALA A 31 39.76 14.08 18.77
C ALA A 31 40.35 13.19 19.88
N VAL A 32 39.75 12.02 20.15
CA VAL A 32 40.40 10.91 20.88
C VAL A 32 39.92 9.56 20.35
N SER A 33 40.91 8.80 19.87
CA SER A 33 41.18 7.37 19.94
C SER A 33 40.07 6.36 20.30
N PHE A 34 39.95 5.35 19.44
CA PHE A 34 39.29 4.08 19.71
C PHE A 34 40.02 3.30 20.80
N VAL A 35 39.32 2.95 21.88
CA VAL A 35 39.70 1.89 22.81
C VAL A 35 38.49 0.97 22.97
N SER A 36 38.70 -0.31 22.64
CA SER A 36 37.80 -1.42 22.88
C SER A 36 37.73 -1.74 24.37
N GLY A 37 36.54 -1.66 24.95
CA GLY A 37 36.23 -2.18 26.28
C GLY A 37 34.90 -2.90 26.22
N CYS A 38 34.96 -4.23 26.27
CA CYS A 38 33.80 -5.08 26.57
C CYS A 38 33.51 -4.94 28.06
N ASP A 39 32.33 -4.47 28.42
CA ASP A 39 31.75 -4.70 29.75
C ASP A 39 30.34 -5.25 29.55
N ASP A 40 30.16 -6.48 30.04
CA ASP A 40 28.92 -7.24 30.09
C ASP A 40 28.02 -6.64 31.19
N ASP A 41 27.10 -5.77 30.80
CA ASP A 41 25.95 -5.43 31.65
C ASP A 41 24.80 -6.43 31.41
N PRO A 42 24.19 -6.98 32.48
CA PRO A 42 23.07 -7.89 32.35
C PRO A 42 21.90 -7.14 31.73
N VAL A 43 21.52 -7.55 30.52
CA VAL A 43 20.29 -7.13 29.84
C VAL A 43 19.13 -7.37 30.79
N THR A 44 18.63 -6.31 31.41
CA THR A 44 17.31 -6.31 32.03
C THR A 44 16.33 -6.44 30.88
N VAL A 45 15.88 -7.68 30.66
CA VAL A 45 14.75 -8.02 29.80
C VAL A 45 13.56 -7.23 30.33
N ARG A 46 13.28 -6.08 29.71
CA ARG A 46 12.02 -5.38 29.91
C ARG A 46 10.93 -6.32 29.40
N THR A 47 10.10 -6.79 30.31
CA THR A 47 8.87 -7.49 29.97
C THR A 47 8.03 -6.59 29.07
N ARG A 48 7.50 -7.21 28.01
CA ARG A 48 6.59 -6.64 27.02
C ARG A 48 5.43 -5.89 27.71
N PRO A 49 5.23 -4.57 27.47
CA PRO A 49 4.09 -3.83 28.03
C PRO A 49 2.73 -4.23 27.45
N ASP A 50 2.72 -4.97 26.36
CA ASP A 50 1.54 -5.41 25.62
C ASP A 50 1.27 -6.88 25.93
N GLY A 51 0.86 -7.10 27.19
CA GLY A 51 0.16 -8.29 27.66
C GLY A 51 -1.27 -8.38 27.11
N GLY A 52 -1.46 -8.11 25.82
CA GLY A 52 -2.62 -8.56 25.08
C GLY A 52 -2.50 -10.07 24.99
N THR A 53 -3.21 -10.78 25.87
CA THR A 53 -3.43 -12.21 25.77
C THR A 53 -3.89 -12.49 24.34
N GLN A 54 -3.06 -13.17 23.54
CA GLN A 54 -3.58 -13.89 22.38
C GLN A 54 -4.69 -14.78 22.93
N GLY A 55 -5.94 -14.40 22.68
CA GLY A 55 -7.09 -15.16 23.14
C GLY A 55 -6.88 -16.61 22.75
N THR A 56 -6.85 -17.48 23.75
CA THR A 56 -6.68 -18.93 23.62
C THR A 56 -7.91 -19.62 23.04
N ASP A 57 -8.68 -18.93 22.21
CA ASP A 57 -9.80 -19.52 21.46
C ASP A 57 -9.26 -20.21 20.21
N ALA A 58 -8.40 -21.21 20.44
CA ALA A 58 -8.01 -22.22 19.45
C ALA A 58 -9.16 -23.23 19.25
N GLY A 59 -10.38 -22.73 19.07
CA GLY A 59 -11.48 -23.51 18.55
C GLY A 59 -11.22 -23.70 17.06
N SER A 60 -10.74 -24.89 16.68
CA SER A 60 -10.71 -25.25 15.27
C SER A 60 -12.15 -25.19 14.74
N SER A 61 -12.42 -24.29 13.80
CA SER A 61 -13.72 -24.25 13.15
C SER A 61 -13.79 -25.37 12.12
N SER A 62 -14.97 -25.97 11.94
CA SER A 62 -15.18 -26.99 10.91
C SER A 62 -15.95 -26.39 9.74
N LEU A 63 -15.53 -26.73 8.54
CA LEU A 63 -16.25 -26.45 7.30
C LEU A 63 -17.52 -27.31 7.23
N LYS A 64 -18.49 -26.93 6.40
CA LYS A 64 -19.76 -27.69 6.24
C LYS A 64 -19.50 -29.11 5.73
N CYS A 65 -18.42 -29.28 4.98
CA CYS A 65 -17.94 -30.57 4.49
C CYS A 65 -17.16 -31.41 5.54
N GLY A 66 -17.06 -30.94 6.79
CA GLY A 66 -16.39 -31.61 7.90
C GLY A 66 -14.85 -31.43 7.95
N ALA A 67 -14.26 -30.69 7.01
CA ALA A 67 -12.83 -30.37 7.06
C ALA A 67 -12.53 -29.36 8.17
N VAL A 68 -11.36 -29.47 8.79
CA VAL A 68 -10.96 -28.62 9.91
C VAL A 68 -10.16 -27.42 9.40
N VAL A 69 -10.53 -26.22 9.85
CA VAL A 69 -9.77 -24.99 9.60
C VAL A 69 -8.75 -24.81 10.72
N SER A 70 -7.47 -24.79 10.33
CA SER A 70 -6.38 -24.45 11.25
C SER A 70 -6.43 -22.96 11.60
N SER A 71 -6.12 -22.60 12.84
CA SER A 71 -5.90 -21.21 13.25
C SER A 71 -4.54 -20.65 12.78
N VAL A 72 -3.65 -21.52 12.31
CA VAL A 72 -2.32 -21.20 11.80
C VAL A 72 -2.22 -21.54 10.31
N TYR A 73 -1.64 -20.63 9.53
CA TYR A 73 -1.38 -20.87 8.11
C TYR A 73 -0.07 -21.65 7.93
N ASP A 74 -0.15 -22.98 8.00
CA ASP A 74 1.03 -23.86 7.91
C ASP A 74 1.29 -24.33 6.47
N SER A 75 2.07 -23.59 5.69
CA SER A 75 2.49 -23.99 4.33
C SER A 75 4.02 -24.01 4.21
N PRO A 76 4.69 -25.16 4.44
CA PRO A 76 6.14 -25.27 4.25
C PRO A 76 6.56 -25.10 2.79
N SER A 77 5.64 -25.29 1.85
CA SER A 77 5.86 -25.09 0.41
C SER A 77 5.53 -23.68 -0.08
N PHE A 78 5.15 -22.75 0.81
CA PHE A 78 4.72 -21.39 0.45
C PHE A 78 5.70 -20.69 -0.49
N ALA A 79 7.00 -20.66 -0.14
CA ALA A 79 8.01 -19.99 -0.94
C ALA A 79 8.14 -20.57 -2.36
N THR A 80 7.95 -21.89 -2.50
CA THR A 80 7.99 -22.57 -3.80
C THR A 80 6.70 -22.32 -4.59
N ASN A 81 5.54 -22.45 -3.93
CA ASN A 81 4.23 -22.31 -4.55
C ASN A 81 3.99 -20.87 -5.04
N ALA A 82 4.45 -19.88 -4.27
CA ALA A 82 4.25 -18.45 -4.52
C ALA A 82 5.49 -17.74 -5.09
N ALA A 83 6.45 -18.48 -5.66
CA ALA A 83 7.70 -17.91 -6.16
C ALA A 83 7.48 -16.80 -7.21
N GLU A 84 6.48 -16.95 -8.08
CA GLU A 84 6.13 -15.96 -9.10
C GLU A 84 5.61 -14.66 -8.46
N GLU A 85 4.71 -14.76 -7.48
CA GLU A 85 4.11 -13.61 -6.79
C GLU A 85 5.11 -12.89 -5.88
N LEU A 86 6.00 -13.65 -5.24
CA LEU A 86 7.11 -13.08 -4.47
C LEU A 86 8.07 -12.30 -5.37
N ASN A 87 8.32 -12.77 -6.60
CA ASN A 87 9.08 -12.03 -7.59
C ASN A 87 8.35 -10.77 -8.07
N LEU A 88 7.04 -10.84 -8.35
CA LEU A 88 6.23 -9.67 -8.70
C LEU A 88 6.28 -8.60 -7.60
N ARG A 89 6.17 -9.00 -6.33
CA ARG A 89 6.34 -8.11 -5.17
C ARG A 89 7.72 -7.46 -5.16
N ALA A 90 8.78 -8.24 -5.41
CA ALA A 90 10.14 -7.72 -5.49
C ALA A 90 10.31 -6.71 -6.65
N TYR A 91 9.69 -6.95 -7.80
CA TYR A 91 9.70 -6.01 -8.93
C TYR A 91 8.99 -4.70 -8.60
N ALA A 92 7.83 -4.75 -7.94
CA ALA A 92 7.11 -3.55 -7.51
C ALA A 92 7.95 -2.71 -6.54
N PHE A 93 8.57 -3.35 -5.54
CA PHE A 93 9.45 -2.66 -4.59
C PHE A 93 10.74 -2.13 -5.23
N ALA A 94 11.31 -2.85 -6.19
CA ALA A 94 12.48 -2.38 -6.91
C ALA A 94 12.15 -1.14 -7.77
N MET A 95 10.97 -1.10 -8.39
CA MET A 95 10.51 0.05 -9.16
C MET A 95 10.24 1.26 -8.24
N ASP A 96 9.51 1.06 -7.14
CA ASP A 96 9.26 2.11 -6.15
C ASP A 96 10.57 2.66 -5.56
N HIS A 97 11.52 1.79 -5.23
CA HIS A 97 12.82 2.19 -4.72
C HIS A 97 13.64 2.99 -5.74
N LYS A 98 13.58 2.64 -7.05
CA LYS A 98 14.23 3.45 -8.10
C LYS A 98 13.68 4.87 -8.13
N MET A 99 12.36 5.04 -8.00
CA MET A 99 11.74 6.37 -7.92
C MET A 99 12.20 7.11 -6.66
N ASP A 100 12.14 6.46 -5.49
CA ASP A 100 12.60 7.01 -4.20
C ASP A 100 14.05 7.55 -4.24
N GLN A 101 14.94 6.87 -4.96
CA GLN A 101 16.35 7.27 -5.09
C GLN A 101 16.54 8.63 -5.78
N THR A 102 15.53 9.18 -6.44
CA THR A 102 15.58 10.52 -7.05
C THR A 102 14.90 11.60 -6.21
N GLU A 103 14.28 11.22 -5.10
CA GLU A 103 13.58 12.09 -4.16
C GLU A 103 14.53 12.74 -3.14
N GLY A 104 14.01 13.72 -2.40
CA GLY A 104 14.78 14.51 -1.45
C GLY A 104 15.91 15.29 -2.13
N SER A 105 17.05 15.36 -1.43
CA SER A 105 18.27 16.01 -1.92
C SER A 105 19.02 15.22 -2.99
N ASN A 106 18.52 14.06 -3.42
CA ASN A 106 19.18 13.26 -4.44
C ASN A 106 19.09 13.93 -5.82
N THR A 107 20.16 13.80 -6.59
CA THR A 107 20.28 14.31 -7.97
C THR A 107 20.36 13.19 -9.00
N ALA A 108 20.05 11.95 -8.59
CA ALA A 108 19.98 10.82 -9.51
C ALA A 108 18.95 11.11 -10.61
N ILE A 109 19.32 10.80 -11.84
CA ILE A 109 18.43 10.90 -13.00
C ILE A 109 17.90 9.51 -13.28
N LEU A 110 16.58 9.40 -13.38
CA LEU A 110 15.87 8.20 -13.75
C LEU A 110 15.05 8.49 -15.01
N THR A 111 15.23 7.68 -16.04
CA THR A 111 14.56 7.87 -17.33
C THR A 111 13.28 7.05 -17.44
N THR A 112 12.38 7.46 -18.34
CA THR A 112 11.19 6.67 -18.69
C THR A 112 11.57 5.25 -19.14
N ALA A 113 12.65 5.09 -19.91
CA ALA A 113 13.09 3.79 -20.39
C ALA A 113 13.51 2.84 -19.25
N GLU A 114 14.20 3.34 -18.22
CA GLU A 114 14.57 2.55 -17.04
C GLU A 114 13.37 2.13 -16.22
N LEU A 115 12.38 3.02 -16.07
CA LEU A 115 11.12 2.74 -15.39
C LEU A 115 10.28 1.73 -16.16
N THR A 116 10.12 1.89 -17.47
CA THR A 116 9.42 0.93 -18.33
C THR A 116 10.10 -0.44 -18.25
N THR A 117 11.44 -0.48 -18.27
CA THR A 117 12.20 -1.72 -18.09
C THR A 117 11.89 -2.39 -16.75
N ALA A 118 11.79 -1.63 -15.66
CA ALA A 118 11.41 -2.16 -14.35
C ALA A 118 9.96 -2.67 -14.35
N PHE A 119 9.03 -1.96 -15.00
CA PHE A 119 7.62 -2.35 -15.09
C PHE A 119 7.40 -3.62 -15.92
N THR A 120 8.27 -3.88 -16.91
CA THR A 120 8.23 -5.08 -17.75
C THR A 120 9.26 -6.15 -17.33
N ALA A 121 9.89 -6.03 -16.17
CA ALA A 121 10.90 -6.98 -15.71
C ALA A 121 10.29 -8.32 -15.29
N GLY A 122 10.89 -9.43 -15.75
CA GLY A 122 10.51 -10.79 -15.36
C GLY A 122 9.38 -11.41 -16.18
N THR A 123 8.99 -12.63 -15.80
CA THR A 123 7.86 -13.38 -16.39
C THR A 123 7.20 -14.24 -15.30
N PRO A 124 5.94 -13.96 -14.91
CA PRO A 124 5.17 -12.78 -15.30
C PRO A 124 5.84 -11.48 -14.82
N ASN A 125 5.47 -10.35 -15.44
CA ASN A 125 5.88 -9.01 -15.01
C ASN A 125 4.68 -8.16 -14.60
N LEU A 126 4.93 -7.05 -13.90
CA LEU A 126 3.90 -6.15 -13.37
C LEU A 126 2.96 -5.68 -14.47
N ARG A 127 3.49 -5.32 -15.64
CA ARG A 127 2.68 -4.92 -16.79
C ARG A 127 1.75 -6.03 -17.27
N SER A 128 2.28 -7.25 -17.46
CA SER A 128 1.51 -8.38 -18.01
C SER A 128 0.37 -8.85 -17.13
N VAL A 129 0.48 -8.63 -15.81
CA VAL A 129 -0.57 -8.99 -14.85
C VAL A 129 -1.50 -7.82 -14.55
N SER A 130 -1.25 -6.64 -15.13
CA SER A 130 -2.09 -5.45 -14.95
C SER A 130 -3.30 -5.44 -15.86
N THR A 131 -4.42 -4.85 -15.41
CA THR A 131 -5.53 -4.49 -16.28
C THR A 131 -5.07 -3.50 -17.36
N ALA A 132 -5.73 -3.48 -18.52
CA ALA A 132 -5.39 -2.53 -19.58
C ALA A 132 -5.48 -1.06 -19.12
N ALA A 133 -6.44 -0.75 -18.24
CA ALA A 133 -6.57 0.57 -17.65
C ALA A 133 -5.37 0.91 -16.75
N ALA A 134 -4.96 0.01 -15.86
CA ALA A 134 -3.80 0.21 -15.01
C ALA A 134 -2.49 0.33 -15.80
N GLN A 135 -2.34 -0.44 -16.90
CA GLN A 135 -1.19 -0.30 -17.79
C GLN A 135 -1.10 1.11 -18.39
N ALA A 136 -2.23 1.65 -18.88
CA ALA A 136 -2.27 2.98 -19.47
C ALA A 136 -1.95 4.09 -18.46
N GLU A 137 -2.53 4.02 -17.25
CA GLU A 137 -2.25 5.00 -16.19
C GLU A 137 -0.79 4.95 -15.75
N VAL A 138 -0.26 3.74 -15.48
CA VAL A 138 1.14 3.57 -15.08
C VAL A 138 2.09 4.06 -16.17
N ASP A 139 1.87 3.73 -17.45
CA ASP A 139 2.69 4.25 -18.55
C ASP A 139 2.70 5.77 -18.61
N GLY A 140 1.53 6.39 -18.43
CA GLY A 140 1.39 7.83 -18.34
C GLY A 140 2.22 8.40 -17.18
N TYR A 141 2.16 7.76 -16.01
CA TYR A 141 2.93 8.19 -14.83
C TYR A 141 4.43 7.99 -14.98
N LEU A 142 4.88 6.88 -15.54
CA LEU A 142 6.31 6.63 -15.79
C LEU A 142 6.87 7.62 -16.81
N THR A 143 6.08 7.97 -17.84
CA THR A 143 6.44 9.00 -18.81
C THR A 143 6.54 10.37 -18.15
N ALA A 144 5.51 10.77 -17.41
CA ALA A 144 5.51 12.03 -16.67
C ALA A 144 6.64 12.11 -15.63
N TYR A 145 7.04 10.97 -15.05
CA TYR A 145 8.14 10.91 -14.09
C TYR A 145 9.47 11.19 -14.78
N GLY A 146 9.75 10.52 -15.90
CA GLY A 146 10.95 10.77 -16.69
C GLY A 146 11.04 12.22 -17.18
N ASP A 147 9.90 12.83 -17.53
CA ASP A 147 9.83 14.25 -17.93
C ASP A 147 10.07 15.22 -16.75
N ALA A 148 9.60 14.87 -15.55
CA ALA A 148 9.73 15.67 -14.34
C ALA A 148 11.15 15.66 -13.75
N VAL A 149 11.86 14.54 -13.88
CA VAL A 149 13.21 14.38 -13.31
C VAL A 149 14.16 15.45 -13.88
N GLY A 150 14.93 16.08 -12.99
CA GLY A 150 15.86 17.16 -13.33
C GLY A 150 15.21 18.54 -13.42
N ARG A 151 13.88 18.65 -13.25
CA ARG A 151 13.15 19.92 -13.21
C ARG A 151 12.73 20.28 -11.79
N VAL A 152 12.44 21.56 -11.58
CA VAL A 152 11.82 22.07 -10.35
C VAL A 152 10.38 22.43 -10.67
N TRP A 153 9.48 22.06 -9.76
CA TRP A 153 8.08 22.41 -9.84
C TRP A 153 7.70 23.33 -8.68
N THR A 154 6.97 24.40 -8.98
CA THR A 154 6.44 25.33 -7.97
C THR A 154 4.95 25.55 -8.18
N LEU A 155 4.24 25.81 -7.08
CA LEU A 155 2.82 26.13 -7.10
C LEU A 155 2.52 27.37 -7.97
N ALA A 156 3.37 28.39 -7.88
CA ALA A 156 3.22 29.62 -8.65
C ALA A 156 3.32 29.37 -10.17
N GLN A 157 4.26 28.53 -10.62
CA GLN A 157 4.37 28.15 -12.03
C GLN A 157 3.15 27.36 -12.50
N ALA A 158 2.66 26.43 -11.67
CA ALA A 158 1.47 25.66 -11.99
C ALA A 158 0.21 26.54 -12.11
N GLN A 159 0.08 27.57 -11.27
CA GLN A 159 -1.04 28.52 -11.35
C GLN A 159 -0.93 29.48 -12.55
N ALA A 160 0.29 29.89 -12.93
CA ALA A 160 0.51 30.85 -14.01
C ALA A 160 0.26 30.26 -15.41
N ASP A 161 0.66 29.01 -15.64
CA ASP A 161 0.59 28.39 -16.97
C ASP A 161 -0.59 27.39 -17.14
N GLY A 162 -1.49 27.30 -16.15
CA GLY A 162 -2.62 26.36 -16.18
C GLY A 162 -2.22 24.89 -15.94
N GLY A 163 -1.13 24.67 -15.20
CA GLY A 163 -0.42 23.40 -15.02
C GLY A 163 0.96 23.50 -15.66
N ALA A 164 2.04 23.31 -14.91
CA ALA A 164 3.40 23.39 -15.45
C ALA A 164 3.55 22.35 -16.56
N GLN A 165 4.03 22.71 -17.77
CA GLN A 165 3.90 21.84 -18.95
C GLN A 165 4.43 20.40 -18.82
N THR A 166 5.33 20.12 -17.87
CA THR A 166 6.03 18.82 -17.77
C THR A 166 6.18 18.26 -16.35
N GLY A 167 5.64 18.91 -15.32
CA GLY A 167 5.91 18.52 -13.93
C GLY A 167 7.35 18.85 -13.46
N GLY A 168 7.74 18.29 -12.31
CA GLY A 168 9.07 18.47 -11.72
C GLY A 168 9.14 18.13 -10.24
N LYS A 169 10.31 18.33 -9.63
CA LYS A 169 10.50 18.13 -8.19
C LYS A 169 9.83 19.25 -7.38
N PHE A 170 8.86 18.90 -6.54
CA PHE A 170 8.13 19.80 -5.67
C PHE A 170 8.82 19.97 -4.32
N GLU A 171 9.12 21.22 -3.93
CA GLU A 171 9.76 21.57 -2.64
C GLU A 171 11.02 20.75 -2.29
N SER A 172 11.78 20.32 -3.31
CA SER A 172 12.94 19.43 -3.14
C SER A 172 12.62 18.09 -2.46
N THR A 173 11.35 17.64 -2.50
CA THR A 173 10.89 16.41 -1.84
C THR A 173 10.63 15.30 -2.84
N PHE A 174 9.71 15.45 -3.79
CA PHE A 174 9.33 14.39 -4.73
C PHE A 174 8.88 14.94 -6.07
N HIS A 175 8.72 14.06 -7.06
CA HIS A 175 8.35 14.45 -8.41
C HIS A 175 6.84 14.41 -8.60
N VAL A 176 6.31 15.52 -9.10
CA VAL A 176 4.90 15.66 -9.46
C VAL A 176 4.72 15.80 -10.96
N SER A 177 3.55 15.39 -11.45
CA SER A 177 3.11 15.66 -12.82
C SER A 177 2.92 17.15 -13.08
N ALA A 178 2.65 17.50 -14.34
CA ALA A 178 2.20 18.84 -14.75
C ALA A 178 1.04 19.39 -13.90
N THR A 179 0.14 18.50 -13.51
CA THR A 179 -1.09 18.80 -12.77
C THR A 179 -0.91 18.73 -11.25
N GLY A 180 0.31 18.45 -10.76
CA GLY A 180 0.62 18.38 -9.33
C GLY A 180 0.40 17.00 -8.68
N LEU A 181 0.22 15.93 -9.47
CA LEU A 181 0.04 14.57 -8.95
C LEU A 181 1.38 13.98 -8.49
N ASP A 182 1.48 13.47 -7.26
CA ASP A 182 2.65 12.65 -6.84
C ASP A 182 2.69 11.37 -7.67
N LEU A 183 3.66 11.30 -8.58
CA LEU A 183 3.76 10.25 -9.59
C LEU A 183 4.18 8.91 -9.01
N ARG A 184 4.97 8.91 -7.93
CA ARG A 184 5.43 7.66 -7.29
C ARG A 184 4.30 7.01 -6.53
N GLU A 185 3.63 7.74 -5.64
CA GLU A 185 2.55 7.15 -4.86
C GLU A 185 1.37 6.74 -5.76
N ALA A 186 1.02 7.57 -6.75
CA ALA A 186 -0.02 7.21 -7.71
C ALA A 186 0.32 5.92 -8.47
N THR A 187 1.57 5.75 -8.93
CA THR A 187 2.05 4.52 -9.58
C THR A 187 1.95 3.33 -8.64
N SER A 188 2.55 3.43 -7.45
CA SER A 188 2.63 2.33 -6.48
C SER A 188 1.26 1.88 -6.01
N ARG A 189 0.30 2.80 -5.81
CA ARG A 189 -1.07 2.44 -5.42
C ARG A 189 -1.94 1.92 -6.56
N THR A 190 -1.73 2.40 -7.78
CA THR A 190 -2.43 1.87 -8.96
C THR A 190 -2.15 0.38 -9.15
N LEU A 191 -0.92 -0.07 -8.91
CA LEU A 191 -0.54 -1.47 -9.06
C LEU A 191 -1.21 -2.41 -8.05
N LEU A 192 -1.65 -1.91 -6.88
CA LEU A 192 -2.21 -2.77 -5.84
C LEU A 192 -3.51 -3.46 -6.29
N GLY A 193 -4.46 -2.70 -6.85
CA GLY A 193 -5.63 -3.26 -7.52
C GLY A 193 -5.34 -3.66 -8.97
N GLY A 194 -4.62 -2.80 -9.70
CA GLY A 194 -4.49 -2.92 -11.14
C GLY A 194 -3.69 -4.14 -11.56
N ALA A 195 -2.67 -4.51 -10.78
CA ALA A 195 -1.78 -5.63 -11.04
C ALA A 195 -2.02 -6.78 -10.06
N PHE A 196 -1.84 -6.55 -8.76
CA PHE A 196 -1.84 -7.65 -7.78
C PHE A 196 -3.23 -8.25 -7.54
N TYR A 197 -4.27 -7.41 -7.39
CA TYR A 197 -5.64 -7.91 -7.28
C TYR A 197 -6.10 -8.58 -8.58
N ASN A 198 -5.81 -7.97 -9.74
CA ASN A 198 -6.14 -8.55 -11.04
C ASN A 198 -5.46 -9.91 -11.27
N HIS A 199 -4.19 -10.03 -10.89
CA HIS A 199 -3.46 -11.30 -10.91
C HIS A 199 -4.12 -12.35 -10.01
N ALA A 200 -4.46 -11.97 -8.77
CA ALA A 200 -5.16 -12.85 -7.83
C ALA A 200 -6.53 -13.31 -8.38
N VAL A 201 -7.27 -12.43 -9.06
CA VAL A 201 -8.52 -12.79 -9.74
C VAL A 201 -8.28 -13.83 -10.84
N ALA A 202 -7.23 -13.66 -11.65
CA ALA A 202 -6.87 -14.62 -12.69
C ALA A 202 -6.49 -15.99 -12.11
N LEU A 203 -5.74 -16.02 -11.00
CA LEU A 203 -5.42 -17.26 -10.27
C LEU A 203 -6.69 -17.97 -9.77
N ALA A 204 -7.62 -17.22 -9.20
CA ALA A 204 -8.87 -17.75 -8.65
C ALA A 204 -9.89 -18.19 -9.72
N ALA A 205 -9.68 -17.85 -10.99
CA ALA A 205 -10.46 -18.37 -12.11
C ALA A 205 -10.03 -19.78 -12.54
N GLY A 206 -8.82 -20.21 -12.15
CA GLY A 206 -8.29 -21.54 -12.44
C GLY A 206 -8.68 -22.61 -11.41
N ALA A 207 -7.96 -23.73 -11.46
CA ALA A 207 -8.09 -24.78 -10.45
C ALA A 207 -7.58 -24.26 -9.09
N MET A 208 -8.44 -24.34 -8.08
CA MET A 208 -8.09 -23.97 -6.71
C MET A 208 -7.46 -25.15 -5.99
N THR A 209 -6.18 -25.00 -5.66
CA THR A 209 -5.37 -25.94 -4.86
C THR A 209 -4.78 -25.19 -3.67
N GLU A 210 -4.16 -25.89 -2.72
CA GLU A 210 -3.40 -25.22 -1.65
C GLU A 210 -2.30 -24.31 -2.20
N ALA A 211 -1.61 -24.74 -3.26
CA ALA A 211 -0.61 -23.92 -3.94
C ALA A 211 -1.22 -22.64 -4.53
N THR A 212 -2.43 -22.72 -5.10
CA THR A 212 -3.15 -21.54 -5.58
C THR A 212 -3.44 -20.57 -4.43
N VAL A 213 -3.83 -21.06 -3.24
CA VAL A 213 -4.07 -20.20 -2.07
C VAL A 213 -2.78 -19.54 -1.57
N ASP A 214 -1.65 -20.25 -1.57
CA ASP A 214 -0.34 -19.64 -1.24
C ASP A 214 -0.02 -18.45 -2.17
N ARG A 215 -0.30 -18.60 -3.48
CA ARG A 215 -0.14 -17.52 -4.45
C ARG A 215 -1.07 -16.34 -4.18
N LEU A 216 -2.30 -16.57 -3.72
CA LEU A 216 -3.23 -15.50 -3.31
C LEU A 216 -2.70 -14.74 -2.08
N VAL A 217 -2.18 -15.45 -1.08
CA VAL A 217 -1.56 -14.86 0.12
C VAL A 217 -0.39 -13.94 -0.28
N ALA A 218 0.51 -14.42 -1.15
CA ALA A 218 1.64 -13.63 -1.61
C ALA A 218 1.23 -12.43 -2.48
N SER A 219 0.22 -12.59 -3.35
CA SER A 219 -0.34 -11.49 -4.16
C SER A 219 -0.93 -10.38 -3.30
N PHE A 220 -1.60 -10.76 -2.20
CA PHE A 220 -2.12 -9.80 -1.23
C PHE A 220 -1.01 -9.02 -0.51
N GLY A 221 0.15 -9.66 -0.32
CA GLY A 221 1.32 -9.09 0.33
C GLY A 221 1.54 -9.55 1.76
N ALA A 222 0.79 -10.55 2.22
CA ALA A 222 0.96 -11.19 3.52
C ALA A 222 2.03 -12.31 3.45
N THR A 223 2.45 -12.79 4.62
CA THR A 223 3.27 -14.00 4.76
C THR A 223 2.46 -15.10 5.49
N PRO A 224 2.93 -16.36 5.54
CA PRO A 224 2.29 -17.40 6.33
C PRO A 224 2.10 -17.04 7.81
N ALA A 225 2.91 -16.12 8.36
CA ALA A 225 2.76 -15.65 9.72
C ALA A 225 1.50 -14.79 9.93
N PHE A 226 0.98 -14.16 8.86
CA PHE A 226 -0.08 -13.16 8.91
C PHE A 226 0.11 -12.17 10.07
N ALA A 227 1.27 -11.51 10.12
CA ALA A 227 1.70 -10.74 11.27
C ALA A 227 0.76 -9.61 11.67
N ASN A 228 -0.04 -9.08 10.73
CA ASN A 228 -0.87 -7.90 10.93
C ASN A 228 -0.03 -6.71 11.41
N ARG A 229 1.14 -6.53 10.80
CA ARG A 229 2.14 -5.55 11.21
C ARG A 229 2.92 -5.03 10.01
N THR A 230 3.16 -3.72 10.03
CA THR A 230 3.87 -3.00 8.97
C THR A 230 5.15 -2.33 9.46
N ASP A 231 5.51 -2.51 10.73
CA ASP A 231 6.71 -1.95 11.32
C ASP A 231 7.96 -2.84 11.10
N GLU A 232 9.13 -2.32 11.49
CA GLU A 232 10.42 -2.96 11.22
C GLU A 232 10.68 -4.18 12.09
N ASP A 233 10.08 -4.25 13.29
CA ASP A 233 10.28 -5.38 14.21
C ASP A 233 9.62 -6.66 13.68
N ALA A 234 8.67 -6.54 12.74
CA ALA A 234 8.09 -7.68 12.03
C ALA A 234 9.08 -8.36 11.08
N GLY A 235 10.19 -7.72 10.70
CA GLY A 235 11.25 -8.31 9.90
C GLY A 235 10.75 -8.95 8.60
N ALA A 236 11.03 -10.25 8.40
CA ALA A 236 10.61 -11.00 7.22
C ALA A 236 9.09 -11.25 7.16
N ASP A 237 8.39 -11.14 8.29
CA ASP A 237 6.94 -11.33 8.40
C ASP A 237 6.14 -10.04 8.19
N ARG A 238 6.83 -8.93 7.87
CA ARG A 238 6.21 -7.64 7.62
C ARG A 238 5.25 -7.70 6.42
N ASP A 239 4.04 -7.22 6.64
CA ASP A 239 3.03 -7.08 5.60
C ASP A 239 3.42 -6.02 4.58
N GLY A 240 3.30 -6.36 3.31
CA GLY A 240 3.53 -5.48 2.17
C GLY A 240 2.27 -5.25 1.34
N LEU A 241 2.40 -4.48 0.25
CA LEU A 241 1.32 -4.29 -0.74
C LEU A 241 -0.03 -3.96 -0.07
N SER A 242 -1.10 -4.68 -0.42
CA SER A 242 -2.45 -4.45 0.12
C SER A 242 -2.63 -5.00 1.54
N ALA A 243 -1.85 -6.01 1.94
CA ALA A 243 -1.82 -6.51 3.31
C ALA A 243 -1.41 -5.42 4.29
N SER A 244 -0.45 -4.56 3.91
CA SER A 244 -0.05 -3.43 4.74
C SER A 244 -1.18 -2.42 4.96
N LEU A 245 -2.00 -2.17 3.93
CA LEU A 245 -3.15 -1.29 4.01
C LEU A 245 -4.22 -1.90 4.91
N ALA A 246 -4.57 -3.16 4.70
CA ALA A 246 -5.54 -3.86 5.54
C ALA A 246 -5.09 -3.88 7.00
N SER A 247 -3.80 -4.11 7.27
CA SER A 247 -3.25 -4.11 8.63
C SER A 247 -3.39 -2.75 9.30
N GLN A 248 -3.02 -1.68 8.62
CA GLN A 248 -3.17 -0.31 9.16
C GLN A 248 -4.64 0.06 9.39
N ARG A 249 -5.58 -0.55 8.66
CA ARG A 249 -7.04 -0.37 8.84
C ARG A 249 -7.67 -1.34 9.83
N ASP A 250 -6.90 -2.24 10.41
CA ASP A 250 -7.41 -3.25 11.33
C ASP A 250 -7.17 -2.84 12.79
N ASP A 251 -8.19 -2.21 13.40
CA ASP A 251 -8.20 -1.90 14.82
C ASP A 251 -8.17 -3.19 15.66
N GLN A 252 -7.01 -3.44 16.28
CA GLN A 252 -6.78 -4.61 17.11
C GLN A 252 -7.57 -4.60 18.43
N SER A 253 -8.16 -3.47 18.81
CA SER A 253 -9.08 -3.39 19.96
C SER A 253 -10.46 -3.97 19.66
N GLN A 254 -10.83 -4.12 18.38
CA GLN A 254 -12.08 -4.74 17.96
C GLN A 254 -11.92 -6.26 17.85
N SER A 255 -13.02 -7.01 18.01
CA SER A 255 -13.01 -8.46 17.85
C SER A 255 -12.64 -8.92 16.43
N THR A 256 -12.89 -8.07 15.42
CA THR A 256 -12.58 -8.37 14.01
C THR A 256 -12.29 -7.09 13.23
N GLY A 257 -11.45 -7.20 12.20
CA GLY A 257 -11.18 -6.13 11.26
C GLY A 257 -10.81 -6.68 9.87
N PRO A 258 -10.59 -5.80 8.88
CA PRO A 258 -10.41 -6.21 7.49
C PRO A 258 -9.28 -7.24 7.31
N TYR A 259 -8.12 -7.01 7.94
CA TYR A 259 -6.98 -7.91 7.85
C TYR A 259 -7.28 -9.28 8.46
N ARG A 260 -7.84 -9.32 9.68
CA ARG A 260 -8.25 -10.59 10.33
C ARG A 260 -9.29 -11.35 9.50
N ARG A 261 -10.27 -10.68 8.90
CA ARG A 261 -11.26 -11.32 8.02
C ARG A 261 -10.64 -11.89 6.75
N ILE A 262 -9.66 -11.21 6.17
CA ILE A 262 -8.90 -11.71 5.01
C ILE A 262 -8.09 -12.96 5.40
N ARG A 263 -7.38 -12.92 6.53
CA ARG A 263 -6.65 -14.08 7.07
C ARG A 263 -7.58 -15.28 7.26
N ASP A 264 -8.69 -15.10 7.95
CA ASP A 264 -9.63 -16.17 8.26
C ASP A 264 -10.26 -16.76 6.97
N ALA A 265 -10.54 -15.90 5.98
CA ALA A 265 -10.97 -16.33 4.65
C ALA A 265 -9.91 -17.16 3.93
N LEU A 266 -8.62 -16.77 3.97
CA LEU A 266 -7.55 -17.52 3.31
C LEU A 266 -7.24 -18.85 4.01
N LEU A 267 -7.33 -18.90 5.35
CA LEU A 267 -7.26 -20.16 6.11
C LEU A 267 -8.41 -21.11 5.72
N THR A 268 -9.63 -20.58 5.61
CA THR A 268 -10.82 -21.33 5.16
C THR A 268 -10.64 -21.83 3.73
N ALA A 269 -10.20 -20.97 2.81
CA ALA A 269 -9.97 -21.32 1.41
C ALA A 269 -8.93 -22.43 1.27
N ARG A 270 -7.85 -22.37 2.05
CA ARG A 270 -6.81 -23.40 2.04
C ARG A 270 -7.33 -24.74 2.53
N ALA A 271 -8.01 -24.78 3.68
CA ALA A 271 -8.60 -26.00 4.21
C ALA A 271 -9.62 -26.62 3.24
N ALA A 272 -10.45 -25.78 2.61
CA ALA A 272 -11.43 -26.22 1.62
C ALA A 272 -10.75 -26.76 0.35
N ALA A 273 -9.69 -26.11 -0.13
CA ALA A 273 -8.92 -26.57 -1.30
C ALA A 273 -8.24 -27.92 -1.05
N ALA A 274 -7.66 -28.14 0.14
CA ALA A 274 -7.07 -29.42 0.55
C ALA A 274 -8.11 -30.56 0.60
N ALA A 275 -9.34 -30.22 1.00
CA ALA A 275 -10.44 -31.17 1.12
C ALA A 275 -11.15 -31.46 -0.22
N GLY A 276 -10.86 -30.71 -1.28
CA GLY A 276 -11.35 -30.93 -2.64
C GLY A 276 -12.82 -30.53 -2.86
N ASP A 277 -13.44 -31.10 -3.90
CA ASP A 277 -14.75 -30.65 -4.40
C ASP A 277 -15.90 -30.72 -3.38
N LYS A 278 -15.79 -31.58 -2.35
CA LYS A 278 -16.79 -31.66 -1.28
C LYS A 278 -16.93 -30.35 -0.47
N CYS A 279 -15.90 -29.49 -0.47
CA CYS A 279 -15.90 -28.21 0.23
C CYS A 279 -16.00 -27.01 -0.73
N ARG A 280 -16.49 -27.22 -1.96
CA ARG A 280 -16.52 -26.18 -3.00
C ARG A 280 -17.31 -24.94 -2.59
N ASP A 281 -18.42 -25.11 -1.89
CA ASP A 281 -19.24 -23.97 -1.43
C ASP A 281 -18.50 -23.11 -0.39
N ASP A 282 -17.84 -23.75 0.57
CA ASP A 282 -17.05 -23.05 1.59
C ASP A 282 -15.84 -22.36 0.95
N LEU A 283 -15.19 -22.99 -0.03
CA LEU A 283 -14.11 -22.38 -0.82
C LEU A 283 -14.60 -21.12 -1.56
N ASN A 284 -15.73 -21.21 -2.27
CA ASN A 284 -16.28 -20.10 -3.03
C ASN A 284 -16.67 -18.93 -2.11
N GLN A 285 -17.29 -19.22 -0.97
CA GLN A 285 -17.64 -18.22 0.03
C GLN A 285 -16.39 -17.55 0.62
N ALA A 286 -15.34 -18.33 0.91
CA ALA A 286 -14.07 -17.83 1.43
C ALA A 286 -13.39 -16.89 0.42
N LEU A 287 -13.33 -17.28 -0.85
CA LEU A 287 -12.77 -16.44 -1.91
C LEU A 287 -13.58 -15.15 -2.11
N SER A 288 -14.91 -15.23 -2.08
CA SER A 288 -15.78 -14.05 -2.15
C SER A 288 -15.49 -13.07 -1.01
N THR A 289 -15.38 -13.57 0.23
CA THR A 289 -15.02 -12.76 1.39
C THR A 289 -13.63 -12.13 1.24
N PHE A 290 -12.64 -12.92 0.80
CA PHE A 290 -11.26 -12.45 0.59
C PHE A 290 -11.21 -11.25 -0.37
N PHE A 291 -11.79 -11.40 -1.57
CA PHE A 291 -11.78 -10.34 -2.58
C PHE A 291 -12.58 -9.11 -2.16
N ALA A 292 -13.72 -9.31 -1.48
CA ALA A 292 -14.54 -8.20 -0.98
C ALA A 292 -13.84 -7.40 0.13
N GLU A 293 -13.16 -8.08 1.06
CA GLU A 293 -12.45 -7.41 2.15
C GLU A 293 -11.14 -6.76 1.68
N TRP A 294 -10.45 -7.33 0.69
CA TRP A 294 -9.32 -6.65 0.05
C TRP A 294 -9.77 -5.33 -0.57
N GLU A 295 -10.81 -5.34 -1.41
CA GLU A 295 -11.33 -4.11 -2.03
C GLU A 295 -11.77 -3.09 -0.97
N LYS A 296 -12.52 -3.52 0.06
CA LYS A 296 -12.91 -2.65 1.18
C LYS A 296 -11.70 -2.03 1.90
N ALA A 297 -10.65 -2.80 2.16
CA ALA A 297 -9.45 -2.28 2.82
C ALA A 297 -8.74 -1.23 1.97
N SER A 298 -8.69 -1.41 0.64
CA SER A 298 -8.14 -0.42 -0.28
C SER A 298 -8.94 0.89 -0.24
N TYR A 299 -10.28 0.83 -0.24
CA TYR A 299 -11.12 2.02 -0.17
C TYR A 299 -11.19 2.68 1.22
N ALA A 300 -11.06 1.91 2.30
CA ALA A 300 -10.84 2.44 3.64
C ALA A 300 -9.53 3.25 3.70
N SER A 301 -8.48 2.78 3.04
CA SER A 301 -7.23 3.53 2.90
C SER A 301 -7.36 4.75 1.99
N ALA A 302 -8.17 4.69 0.92
CA ALA A 302 -8.46 5.89 0.13
C ALA A 302 -9.14 6.99 0.97
N ILE A 303 -10.08 6.62 1.86
CA ILE A 303 -10.68 7.56 2.85
C ILE A 303 -9.60 8.17 3.75
N TYR A 304 -8.70 7.34 4.29
CA TYR A 304 -7.58 7.82 5.11
C TYR A 304 -6.76 8.88 4.38
N PHE A 305 -6.36 8.60 3.14
CA PHE A 305 -5.50 9.47 2.35
C PHE A 305 -6.20 10.76 1.88
N LEU A 306 -7.49 10.71 1.52
CA LEU A 306 -8.28 11.92 1.26
C LEU A 306 -8.36 12.82 2.51
N ASN A 307 -8.61 12.22 3.67
CA ASN A 307 -8.64 12.97 4.94
C ASN A 307 -7.28 13.57 5.28
N LEU A 308 -6.20 12.79 5.16
CA LEU A 308 -4.83 13.26 5.40
C LEU A 308 -4.44 14.40 4.46
N GLY A 309 -4.75 14.25 3.17
CA GLY A 309 -4.51 15.26 2.15
C GLY A 309 -5.20 16.58 2.47
N SER A 310 -6.49 16.51 2.81
CA SER A 310 -7.26 17.69 3.23
C SER A 310 -6.70 18.34 4.49
N ALA A 311 -6.44 17.55 5.54
CA ALA A 311 -5.92 18.08 6.80
C ALA A 311 -4.56 18.79 6.61
N ALA A 312 -3.67 18.19 5.80
CA ALA A 312 -2.38 18.75 5.47
C ALA A 312 -2.49 20.05 4.65
N ALA A 313 -3.41 20.12 3.68
CA ALA A 313 -3.65 21.31 2.87
C ALA A 313 -4.18 22.49 3.71
N THR A 314 -5.04 22.21 4.70
CA THR A 314 -5.63 23.25 5.58
C THR A 314 -4.77 23.65 6.79
N ALA A 315 -3.63 22.99 7.01
CA ALA A 315 -2.75 23.27 8.14
C ALA A 315 -2.19 24.71 8.10
N GLN A 316 -1.68 25.20 9.25
CA GLN A 316 -1.08 26.54 9.37
C GLN A 316 0.35 26.44 9.94
N PRO A 317 1.40 26.59 9.12
CA PRO A 317 1.36 26.75 7.66
C PRO A 317 0.91 25.45 6.92
N PRO A 318 0.42 25.55 5.67
CA PRO A 318 0.04 24.38 4.87
C PRO A 318 1.21 23.40 4.69
N LYS A 319 0.90 22.11 4.72
CA LYS A 319 1.88 21.02 4.52
C LYS A 319 1.76 20.45 3.11
N GLY A 320 2.10 21.27 2.12
CA GLY A 320 1.96 20.97 0.68
C GLY A 320 2.47 19.58 0.28
N PRO A 321 3.72 19.20 0.63
CA PRO A 321 4.27 17.88 0.28
C PRO A 321 3.45 16.72 0.84
N VAL A 322 2.98 16.82 2.09
CA VAL A 322 2.13 15.79 2.70
C VAL A 322 0.78 15.71 2.00
N ALA A 323 0.21 16.87 1.63
CA ALA A 323 -1.10 16.94 0.99
C ALA A 323 -1.10 16.29 -0.41
N LEU A 324 -0.17 16.67 -1.29
CA LEU A 324 -0.11 16.14 -2.66
C LEU A 324 0.28 14.66 -2.68
N ARG A 325 1.15 14.23 -1.76
CA ARG A 325 1.52 12.81 -1.62
C ARG A 325 0.33 11.95 -1.24
N ALA A 326 -0.38 12.33 -0.17
CA ALA A 326 -1.59 11.64 0.25
C ALA A 326 -2.66 11.66 -0.86
N PHE A 327 -2.73 12.74 -1.64
CA PHE A 327 -3.66 12.78 -2.76
C PHE A 327 -3.28 11.82 -3.90
N GLY A 328 -1.98 11.69 -4.21
CA GLY A 328 -1.48 10.67 -5.14
C GLY A 328 -1.80 9.25 -4.69
N ASP A 329 -1.63 8.96 -3.39
CA ASP A 329 -2.05 7.70 -2.78
C ASP A 329 -3.54 7.42 -3.01
N ALA A 330 -4.40 8.40 -2.73
CA ALA A 330 -5.85 8.25 -2.87
C ALA A 330 -6.28 8.00 -4.33
N ILE A 331 -5.74 8.78 -5.28
CA ILE A 331 -6.02 8.61 -6.72
C ILE A 331 -5.62 7.21 -7.17
N GLY A 332 -4.39 6.79 -6.86
CA GLY A 332 -3.89 5.48 -7.26
C GLY A 332 -4.74 4.34 -6.70
N LEU A 333 -5.18 4.44 -5.44
CA LEU A 333 -6.07 3.43 -4.83
C LEU A 333 -7.45 3.37 -5.49
N ILE A 334 -8.09 4.52 -5.72
CA ILE A 334 -9.43 4.58 -6.33
C ILE A 334 -9.40 4.00 -7.74
N GLN A 335 -8.45 4.41 -8.57
CA GLN A 335 -8.39 3.97 -9.97
C GLN A 335 -7.87 2.55 -10.13
N SER A 336 -7.19 1.99 -9.12
CA SER A 336 -6.55 0.67 -9.22
C SER A 336 -7.51 -0.47 -9.59
N PHE A 337 -8.80 -0.35 -9.29
CA PHE A 337 -9.81 -1.36 -9.63
C PHE A 337 -10.41 -1.20 -11.03
N ARG A 338 -10.02 -0.16 -11.78
CA ARG A 338 -10.55 0.09 -13.12
C ARG A 338 -10.19 -1.06 -14.06
N GLY A 339 -11.19 -1.56 -14.78
CA GLY A 339 -11.03 -2.67 -15.73
C GLY A 339 -10.83 -4.05 -15.11
N VAL A 340 -10.86 -4.20 -13.77
CA VAL A 340 -10.97 -5.52 -13.14
C VAL A 340 -12.36 -6.10 -13.48
N PRO A 341 -12.51 -7.42 -13.74
CA PRO A 341 -13.80 -8.03 -14.04
C PRO A 341 -14.88 -7.65 -13.04
N GLN A 342 -16.04 -7.20 -13.53
CA GLN A 342 -17.10 -6.63 -12.68
C GLN A 342 -17.70 -7.64 -11.69
N ASP A 343 -17.72 -8.92 -12.03
CA ASP A 343 -18.16 -10.02 -11.15
C ASP A 343 -17.19 -10.28 -9.99
N ARG A 344 -16.01 -9.64 -10.01
CA ARG A 344 -14.95 -9.81 -9.01
C ARG A 344 -14.75 -8.60 -8.13
N ARG A 345 -15.47 -7.51 -8.34
CA ARG A 345 -15.41 -6.29 -7.51
C ARG A 345 -16.79 -5.68 -7.31
N LYS A 346 -16.94 -4.88 -6.27
CA LYS A 346 -18.19 -4.16 -5.98
C LYS A 346 -18.28 -2.85 -6.75
N ILE A 347 -17.21 -2.07 -6.81
CA ILE A 347 -17.22 -0.77 -7.50
C ILE A 347 -17.23 -0.94 -9.02
N THR A 348 -18.03 -0.14 -9.71
CA THR A 348 -18.06 -0.08 -11.19
C THR A 348 -17.07 0.95 -11.73
N ASP A 349 -16.67 0.83 -13.00
CA ASP A 349 -15.80 1.83 -13.63
C ASP A 349 -16.43 3.24 -13.65
N ALA A 350 -17.74 3.34 -13.87
CA ALA A 350 -18.44 4.62 -13.81
C ALA A 350 -18.40 5.26 -12.41
N GLN A 351 -18.43 4.46 -11.35
CA GLN A 351 -18.28 4.96 -9.98
C GLN A 351 -16.84 5.39 -9.69
N ILE A 352 -15.83 4.65 -10.19
CA ILE A 352 -14.43 5.06 -10.13
C ILE A 352 -14.25 6.43 -10.81
N ASP A 353 -14.76 6.58 -12.03
CA ASP A 353 -14.66 7.82 -12.80
C ASP A 353 -15.38 8.98 -12.10
N GLY A 354 -16.55 8.72 -11.52
CA GLY A 354 -17.28 9.68 -10.71
C GLY A 354 -16.52 10.15 -9.47
N LEU A 355 -15.85 9.23 -8.76
CA LEU A 355 -15.01 9.57 -7.60
C LEU A 355 -13.79 10.39 -8.02
N LEU A 356 -13.08 9.99 -9.07
CA LEU A 356 -11.89 10.70 -9.58
C LEU A 356 -12.24 12.11 -10.06
N ALA A 357 -13.36 12.26 -10.78
CA ALA A 357 -13.86 13.57 -11.21
C ALA A 357 -14.24 14.45 -10.00
N LYS A 358 -14.92 13.88 -9.01
CA LYS A 358 -15.34 14.59 -7.78
C LYS A 358 -14.15 15.13 -6.98
N ILE A 359 -13.08 14.36 -6.87
CA ILE A 359 -11.86 14.80 -6.18
C ILE A 359 -10.95 15.66 -7.07
N GLY A 360 -11.24 15.79 -8.37
CA GLY A 360 -10.42 16.57 -9.30
C GLY A 360 -9.08 15.93 -9.60
N ALA A 361 -9.07 14.63 -9.88
CA ALA A 361 -7.84 13.89 -10.16
C ALA A 361 -7.02 14.46 -11.34
N ASP A 362 -7.66 15.16 -12.27
CA ASP A 362 -7.03 15.83 -13.40
C ASP A 362 -6.28 17.11 -13.02
N LYS A 363 -6.52 17.67 -11.83
CA LYS A 363 -5.94 18.93 -11.34
C LYS A 363 -5.55 18.85 -9.85
N ALA A 364 -4.63 17.96 -9.53
CA ALA A 364 -4.15 17.76 -8.15
C ALA A 364 -3.63 19.04 -7.47
N VAL A 365 -3.06 19.96 -8.23
CA VAL A 365 -2.59 21.28 -7.75
C VAL A 365 -3.68 22.10 -7.08
N ASP A 366 -4.94 21.93 -7.48
CA ASP A 366 -6.06 22.67 -6.90
C ASP A 366 -6.27 22.33 -5.43
N LEU A 367 -5.76 21.19 -4.94
CA LEU A 367 -5.77 20.89 -3.50
C LEU A 367 -5.05 21.97 -2.68
N LEU A 368 -4.00 22.57 -3.24
CA LEU A 368 -3.23 23.64 -2.61
C LEU A 368 -3.66 25.03 -3.08
N ALA A 369 -4.06 25.17 -4.35
CA ALA A 369 -4.44 26.45 -4.93
C ALA A 369 -5.88 26.88 -4.59
N ASP A 370 -6.79 25.93 -4.37
CA ASP A 370 -8.21 26.15 -4.08
C ASP A 370 -8.70 25.17 -3.00
N THR A 371 -7.99 25.16 -1.88
CA THR A 371 -8.30 24.28 -0.74
C THR A 371 -9.75 24.45 -0.26
N SER A 372 -10.31 25.66 -0.33
CA SER A 372 -11.69 25.96 0.06
C SER A 372 -12.73 25.14 -0.71
N ASN A 373 -12.53 24.90 -2.00
CA ASN A 373 -13.46 24.12 -2.81
C ASN A 373 -13.08 22.63 -2.86
N ARG A 374 -11.79 22.28 -2.75
CA ARG A 374 -11.34 20.88 -2.82
C ARG A 374 -11.60 20.08 -1.55
N THR A 375 -11.40 20.64 -0.37
CA THR A 375 -11.64 19.91 0.89
C THR A 375 -13.10 19.40 1.02
N PRO A 376 -14.14 20.22 0.73
CA PRO A 376 -15.52 19.73 0.74
C PRO A 376 -15.78 18.60 -0.27
N SER A 377 -15.15 18.62 -1.45
CA SER A 377 -15.33 17.57 -2.44
C SER A 377 -14.70 16.24 -1.99
N PHE A 378 -13.59 16.28 -1.25
CA PHE A 378 -12.99 15.09 -0.63
C PHE A 378 -13.93 14.50 0.44
N VAL A 379 -14.54 15.35 1.27
CA VAL A 379 -15.55 14.90 2.26
C VAL A 379 -16.72 14.21 1.56
N SER A 380 -17.22 14.78 0.47
CA SER A 380 -18.28 14.15 -0.32
C SER A 380 -17.83 12.82 -0.95
N ALA A 381 -16.61 12.73 -1.48
CA ALA A 381 -16.08 11.47 -2.01
C ALA A 381 -15.93 10.39 -0.94
N MET A 382 -15.48 10.75 0.27
CA MET A 382 -15.43 9.81 1.41
C MET A 382 -16.82 9.27 1.78
N GLN A 383 -17.86 10.12 1.72
CA GLN A 383 -19.24 9.70 1.98
C GLN A 383 -19.80 8.77 0.89
N ASP A 384 -19.46 9.02 -0.37
CA ASP A 384 -19.81 8.13 -1.48
C ASP A 384 -19.16 6.75 -1.30
N ILE A 385 -17.86 6.72 -0.97
CA ILE A 385 -17.13 5.47 -0.68
C ILE A 385 -17.79 4.75 0.50
N ALA A 386 -18.08 5.46 1.59
CA ALA A 386 -18.73 4.89 2.77
C ALA A 386 -20.08 4.26 2.41
N SER A 387 -20.90 4.98 1.64
CA SER A 387 -22.21 4.50 1.18
C SER A 387 -22.07 3.27 0.28
N LEU A 388 -21.09 3.27 -0.62
CA LEU A 388 -20.84 2.15 -1.53
C LEU A 388 -20.48 0.87 -0.77
N TYR A 389 -19.60 0.95 0.23
CA TYR A 389 -19.12 -0.23 0.97
C TYR A 389 -19.92 -0.55 2.23
N GLY A 390 -20.88 0.29 2.61
CA GLY A 390 -21.67 0.14 3.82
C GLY A 390 -20.87 0.46 5.09
N PHE A 391 -19.89 1.35 5.00
CA PHE A 391 -19.15 1.84 6.16
C PHE A 391 -20.05 2.76 6.98
N THR A 392 -20.06 2.55 8.30
CA THR A 392 -20.72 3.46 9.23
C THR A 392 -19.90 4.73 9.40
N GLN A 393 -20.50 5.78 9.96
CA GLN A 393 -19.74 6.98 10.32
C GLN A 393 -18.60 6.65 11.30
N SER A 394 -18.81 5.70 12.21
CA SER A 394 -17.78 5.26 13.14
C SER A 394 -16.60 4.62 12.41
N ASP A 395 -16.87 3.80 11.39
CA ASP A 395 -15.82 3.20 10.57
C ASP A 395 -15.00 4.27 9.86
N VAL A 396 -15.67 5.27 9.27
CA VAL A 396 -15.00 6.39 8.59
C VAL A 396 -14.09 7.16 9.56
N GLU A 397 -14.54 7.46 10.78
CA GLU A 397 -13.70 8.12 11.79
C GLU A 397 -12.52 7.25 12.24
N THR A 398 -12.72 5.93 12.35
CA THR A 398 -11.66 4.96 12.66
C THR A 398 -10.62 4.91 11.55
N PHE A 399 -11.02 4.93 10.27
CA PHE A 399 -10.09 4.88 9.14
C PHE A 399 -9.18 6.10 9.04
N LYS A 400 -9.54 7.24 9.62
CA LYS A 400 -8.67 8.44 9.66
C LYS A 400 -7.42 8.28 10.55
N LYS A 401 -7.32 7.21 11.33
CA LYS A 401 -6.20 6.91 12.24
C LYS A 401 -5.33 5.80 11.68
N VAL A 402 -4.05 5.74 12.02
CA VAL A 402 -3.20 4.55 11.78
C VAL A 402 -3.14 3.73 13.05
N PHE A 403 -3.33 2.41 12.94
CA PHE A 403 -3.24 1.46 14.05
C PHE A 403 -1.88 0.78 14.08
#